data_AF-A0A7W6C0P1-F1
#
_entry.id   AF-A0A7W6C0P1-F1
#
_cell.length_a   1.000
_cell.length_b   1.000
_cell.length_c   1.000
_cell.angle_alpha   90.00
_cell.angle_beta   90.00
_cell.angle_gamma   90.00
#
_symmetry.space_group_name_H-M   'P 1'
#
loop_
_entity.id
_entity.type
_entity.pdbx_description
1 polymer ?
#
loop_
_entity_poly.entity_id
_entity_poly.type
_entity_poly.pdbx_seq_one_letter_code
_entity_poly.pdbx_strand_id
1 'polypeptide(L)'
;MTIIDQIIERRSQQSRWDPALWDFTERVQCLPKEKWNDRSVEPRPLQHVSDDALQARLEGINSNIQYLDDPDGPRDDWQPEKGWLSPWWWLRLRHWTLSEFKRRGLAVQLTREIPPGPRLQDEFLGIHAGASPKLFRLSRIPYLMKALEQGQLRFAPALGYKAMENDEARADDEMSKGYKRAGNRVTITTLDGRPIKALSDVSFDTRRMTADMVDLPYWMLCASTDFDPRLFDEFPGGQGDDGMLAIFDPVEFRRRAGMKIASALPHVHLAGTVVEYFDVYHPESGDISPVTMKAMRFAYQREHRLVLDPGHGPAIAAKDYFIDIGSIEDIAGVYGVDGRKLAGTGPDSFLA
;
A
#
# COMPACT_ATOMS: atom_id res chain seq x y z
N MET A 1 17.00 -13.94 -18.80
CA MET A 1 15.96 -12.89 -18.83
C MET A 1 15.17 -13.05 -17.56
N THR A 2 15.14 -12.02 -16.72
CA THR A 2 14.42 -12.05 -15.43
C THR A 2 12.91 -12.00 -15.65
N ILE A 3 12.09 -12.29 -14.62
CA ILE A 3 10.63 -12.16 -14.69
C ILE A 3 10.26 -10.71 -14.97
N ILE A 4 10.91 -9.76 -14.30
CA ILE A 4 10.68 -8.34 -14.55
C ILE A 4 11.02 -7.97 -16.01
N ASP A 5 12.12 -8.48 -16.58
CA ASP A 5 12.45 -8.23 -17.99
C ASP A 5 11.36 -8.73 -18.94
N GLN A 6 10.79 -9.91 -18.68
CA GLN A 6 9.69 -10.48 -19.47
C GLN A 6 8.43 -9.60 -19.40
N ILE A 7 8.08 -9.13 -18.20
CA ILE A 7 6.94 -8.22 -18.00
C ILE A 7 7.17 -6.92 -18.79
N ILE A 8 8.36 -6.32 -18.66
CA ILE A 8 8.69 -5.07 -19.35
C ILE A 8 8.69 -5.26 -20.86
N GLU A 9 9.27 -6.34 -21.38
CA GLU A 9 9.29 -6.66 -22.80
C GLU A 9 7.86 -6.74 -23.35
N ARG A 10 6.98 -7.51 -22.69
CA ARG A 10 5.57 -7.63 -23.09
C ARG A 10 4.85 -6.29 -23.05
N ARG A 11 4.98 -5.53 -21.95
CA ARG A 11 4.32 -4.24 -21.77
C ARG A 11 4.81 -3.19 -22.77
N SER A 12 6.07 -3.28 -23.21
CA SER A 12 6.65 -2.35 -24.19
C SER A 12 6.03 -2.44 -25.59
N GLN A 13 5.34 -3.54 -25.90
CA GLN A 13 4.65 -3.74 -27.17
C GLN A 13 3.22 -3.17 -27.18
N GLN A 14 2.72 -2.71 -26.03
CA GLN A 14 1.36 -2.16 -25.92
C GLN A 14 1.35 -0.66 -26.25
N SER A 15 0.25 -0.15 -26.80
CA SER A 15 0.12 1.23 -27.30
C SER A 15 0.30 2.33 -26.24
N ARG A 16 0.16 1.99 -24.97
CA ARG A 16 0.31 2.91 -23.83
C ARG A 16 1.74 3.03 -23.31
N TRP A 17 2.67 2.23 -23.85
CA TRP A 17 4.09 2.40 -23.58
C TRP A 17 4.60 3.66 -24.28
N ASP A 18 4.77 4.75 -23.52
CA ASP A 18 5.21 6.04 -24.06
C ASP A 18 6.29 6.70 -23.19
N PRO A 19 7.56 6.26 -23.31
CA PRO A 19 8.68 6.86 -22.59
C PRO A 19 8.88 8.35 -22.89
N ALA A 20 8.53 8.80 -24.09
CA ALA A 20 8.67 10.21 -24.47
C ALA A 20 7.67 11.10 -23.71
N LEU A 21 6.42 10.64 -23.57
CA LEU A 21 5.43 11.29 -22.72
C LEU A 21 5.84 11.24 -21.24
N TRP A 22 6.45 10.15 -20.78
CA TRP A 22 6.93 10.04 -19.40
C TRP A 22 8.08 11.01 -19.12
N ASP A 23 9.05 11.17 -20.04
CA ASP A 23 10.10 12.18 -19.94
C ASP A 23 9.53 13.60 -19.93
N PHE A 24 8.52 13.86 -20.77
CA PHE A 24 7.82 15.15 -20.78
C PHE A 24 7.10 15.40 -19.44
N THR A 25 6.44 14.38 -18.89
CA THR A 25 5.75 14.49 -17.60
C THR A 25 6.74 14.74 -16.46
N GLU A 26 7.91 14.11 -16.47
CA GLU A 26 9.02 14.38 -15.54
C GLU A 26 9.39 15.88 -15.58
N ARG A 27 9.54 16.44 -16.79
CA ARG A 27 9.85 17.87 -17.00
C ARG A 27 8.80 18.77 -16.39
N VAL A 28 7.54 18.56 -16.73
CA VAL A 28 6.42 19.37 -16.24
C VAL A 28 6.28 19.28 -14.72
N GLN A 29 6.52 18.11 -14.14
CA GLN A 29 6.44 17.87 -12.70
C GLN A 29 7.66 18.36 -11.90
N CYS A 30 8.78 18.67 -12.54
CA CYS A 30 10.00 19.08 -11.82
C CYS A 30 10.40 20.52 -12.08
N LEU A 31 9.88 21.14 -13.14
CA LEU A 31 10.25 22.49 -13.54
C LEU A 31 9.09 23.48 -13.34
N PRO A 32 9.41 24.74 -12.98
CA PRO A 32 8.45 25.84 -13.10
C PRO A 32 7.92 25.96 -14.52
N LYS A 33 6.69 26.49 -14.66
CA LYS A 33 5.99 26.58 -15.94
C LYS A 33 6.80 27.33 -17.01
N GLU A 34 7.54 28.34 -16.58
CA GLU A 34 8.39 29.18 -17.44
C GLU A 34 9.56 28.40 -18.04
N LYS A 35 9.91 27.24 -17.44
CA LYS A 35 11.03 26.39 -17.83
C LYS A 35 10.61 25.11 -18.53
N TRP A 36 9.33 24.86 -18.75
CA TRP A 36 8.87 23.62 -19.41
C TRP A 36 9.43 23.44 -20.82
N ASN A 37 9.63 24.54 -21.55
CA ASN A 37 10.19 24.54 -22.92
C ASN A 37 11.71 24.74 -22.95
N ASP A 38 12.35 25.00 -21.81
CA ASP A 38 13.78 25.22 -21.74
C ASP A 38 14.54 23.89 -21.77
N ARG A 39 14.97 23.49 -22.97
CA ARG A 39 15.71 22.25 -23.19
C ARG A 39 17.09 22.23 -22.50
N SER A 40 17.61 23.39 -22.08
CA SER A 40 18.88 23.47 -21.34
C SER A 40 18.74 23.05 -19.87
N VAL A 41 17.51 23.01 -19.35
CA VAL A 41 17.22 22.60 -17.98
C VAL A 41 16.64 21.19 -17.99
N GLU A 42 17.44 20.22 -17.55
CA GLU A 42 16.95 18.86 -17.36
C GLU A 42 16.33 18.71 -15.98
N PRO A 43 15.08 18.21 -15.88
CA PRO A 43 14.49 17.85 -14.61
C PRO A 43 15.27 16.67 -14.05
N ARG A 44 15.73 16.80 -12.81
CA ARG A 44 16.34 15.67 -12.12
C ARG A 44 15.72 15.51 -10.75
N PRO A 45 14.45 15.06 -10.70
CA PRO A 45 13.69 14.89 -9.47
C PRO A 45 14.42 14.05 -8.42
N LEU A 46 15.19 13.07 -8.89
CA LEU A 46 15.88 12.11 -8.07
C LEU A 46 17.35 12.49 -7.85
N GLN A 47 17.86 13.66 -8.29
CA GLN A 47 19.30 14.00 -8.28
C GLN A 47 19.96 14.00 -6.90
N HIS A 48 19.19 14.22 -5.84
CA HIS A 48 19.70 14.27 -4.46
C HIS A 48 19.39 13.00 -3.66
N VAL A 49 18.76 12.01 -4.28
CA VAL A 49 18.58 10.68 -3.67
C VAL A 49 19.93 9.97 -3.66
N SER A 50 20.32 9.37 -2.52
CA SER A 50 21.55 8.58 -2.45
C SER A 50 21.45 7.34 -3.34
N ASP A 51 22.59 6.80 -3.74
CA ASP A 51 22.63 5.64 -4.66
C ASP A 51 21.92 4.42 -4.05
N ASP A 52 22.13 4.14 -2.76
CA ASP A 52 21.44 3.07 -2.03
C ASP A 52 19.92 3.28 -1.99
N ALA A 53 19.47 4.51 -1.76
CA ALA A 53 18.04 4.83 -1.72
C ALA A 53 17.42 4.77 -3.13
N LEU A 54 18.18 5.11 -4.17
CA LEU A 54 17.76 4.98 -5.56
C LEU A 54 17.62 3.50 -5.96
N GLN A 55 18.54 2.65 -5.53
CA GLN A 55 18.44 1.20 -5.69
C GLN A 55 17.26 0.62 -4.91
N ALA A 56 17.07 0.99 -3.65
CA ALA A 56 15.91 0.56 -2.85
C ALA A 56 14.58 1.02 -3.46
N ARG A 57 14.55 2.20 -4.09
CA ARG A 57 13.37 2.67 -4.85
C ARG A 57 13.09 1.77 -6.06
N LEU A 58 14.12 1.43 -6.83
CA LEU A 58 13.98 0.53 -7.98
C LEU A 58 13.52 -0.87 -7.56
N GLU A 59 14.08 -1.40 -6.48
CA GLU A 59 13.70 -2.68 -5.86
C GLU A 59 12.20 -2.70 -5.51
N GLY A 60 11.73 -1.68 -4.81
CA GLY A 60 10.32 -1.53 -4.45
C GLY A 60 9.43 -1.46 -5.69
N ILE A 61 9.80 -0.70 -6.72
CA ILE A 61 9.01 -0.63 -7.96
C ILE A 61 8.97 -1.97 -8.68
N ASN A 62 10.11 -2.62 -8.89
CA ASN A 62 10.18 -3.89 -9.58
C ASN A 62 9.41 -4.98 -8.82
N SER A 63 9.44 -4.96 -7.49
CA SER A 63 8.63 -5.85 -6.66
C SER A 63 7.14 -5.61 -6.89
N ASN A 64 6.70 -4.35 -6.86
CA ASN A 64 5.30 -4.00 -7.12
C ASN A 64 4.85 -4.36 -8.54
N ILE A 65 5.69 -4.16 -9.56
CA ILE A 65 5.38 -4.58 -10.93
C ILE A 65 5.17 -6.11 -10.95
N GLN A 66 6.08 -6.90 -10.39
CA GLN A 66 5.93 -8.36 -10.37
C GLN A 66 4.70 -8.84 -9.59
N TYR A 67 4.34 -8.17 -8.49
CA TYR A 67 3.16 -8.49 -7.69
C TYR A 67 1.84 -8.06 -8.34
N LEU A 68 1.82 -6.88 -8.99
CA LEU A 68 0.59 -6.23 -9.46
C LEU A 68 0.34 -6.45 -10.95
N ASP A 69 1.33 -6.90 -11.71
CA ASP A 69 1.16 -7.20 -13.13
C ASP A 69 0.12 -8.29 -13.34
N ASP A 70 -0.85 -7.97 -14.18
CA ASP A 70 -1.96 -8.83 -14.54
C ASP A 70 -2.18 -8.62 -16.05
N PRO A 71 -1.63 -9.50 -16.90
CA PRO A 71 -1.58 -9.28 -18.35
C PRO A 71 -2.95 -9.27 -19.03
N ASP A 72 -3.96 -9.88 -18.40
CA ASP A 72 -5.31 -10.02 -18.93
C ASP A 72 -6.32 -9.21 -18.11
N GLY A 73 -5.83 -8.38 -17.18
CA GLY A 73 -6.65 -7.65 -16.23
C GLY A 73 -7.26 -6.35 -16.77
N PRO A 74 -8.36 -5.86 -16.17
CA PRO A 74 -9.02 -4.62 -16.58
C PRO A 74 -8.18 -3.34 -16.30
N ARG A 75 -7.04 -3.49 -15.64
CA ARG A 75 -6.14 -2.38 -15.24
C ARG A 75 -5.29 -1.86 -16.39
N ASP A 76 -5.17 -2.63 -17.47
CA ASP A 76 -4.41 -2.27 -18.66
C ASP A 76 -4.91 -0.98 -19.33
N ASP A 77 -6.20 -0.69 -19.16
CA ASP A 77 -6.82 0.51 -19.71
C ASP A 77 -6.70 1.76 -18.83
N TRP A 78 -6.14 1.64 -17.63
CA TRP A 78 -6.08 2.76 -16.69
C TRP A 78 -4.93 3.69 -17.01
N GLN A 79 -5.20 4.99 -17.15
CA GLN A 79 -4.14 5.98 -17.34
C GLN A 79 -3.19 6.03 -16.12
N PRO A 80 -1.90 6.42 -16.28
CA PRO A 80 -0.97 6.58 -15.17
C PRO A 80 -1.51 7.46 -14.02
N GLU A 81 -2.38 8.43 -14.32
CA GLU A 81 -2.98 9.36 -13.35
C GLU A 81 -3.98 8.68 -12.41
N LYS A 82 -4.30 7.40 -12.63
CA LYS A 82 -4.99 6.56 -11.64
C LYS A 82 -4.07 6.10 -10.50
N GLY A 83 -2.82 6.54 -10.47
CA GLY A 83 -1.87 6.27 -9.40
C GLY A 83 -1.40 4.82 -9.40
N TRP A 84 -1.07 4.32 -8.21
CA TRP A 84 -0.51 2.98 -7.97
C TRP A 84 -1.37 1.82 -8.50
N LEU A 85 -2.64 2.07 -8.76
CA LEU A 85 -3.59 1.14 -9.36
C LEU A 85 -3.30 0.85 -10.84
N SER A 86 -2.65 1.78 -11.55
CA SER A 86 -2.33 1.64 -12.98
C SER A 86 -0.95 0.98 -13.17
N PRO A 87 -0.83 -0.05 -14.03
CA PRO A 87 0.48 -0.61 -14.39
C PRO A 87 1.39 0.45 -15.03
N TRP A 88 0.82 1.41 -15.76
CA TRP A 88 1.56 2.47 -16.45
C TRP A 88 2.17 3.49 -15.48
N TRP A 89 1.56 3.69 -14.31
CA TRP A 89 2.17 4.50 -13.26
C TRP A 89 3.49 3.89 -12.78
N TRP A 90 3.51 2.57 -12.54
CA TRP A 90 4.73 1.87 -12.14
C TRP A 90 5.83 1.91 -13.21
N LEU A 91 5.46 1.69 -14.48
CA LEU A 91 6.40 1.75 -15.59
C LEU A 91 7.00 3.14 -15.77
N ARG A 92 6.19 4.19 -15.59
CA ARG A 92 6.67 5.59 -15.56
C ARG A 92 7.66 5.83 -14.43
N LEU A 93 7.33 5.39 -13.21
CA LEU A 93 8.25 5.55 -12.06
C LEU A 93 9.54 4.74 -12.21
N ARG A 94 9.47 3.55 -12.82
CA ARG A 94 10.64 2.73 -13.16
C ARG A 94 11.51 3.46 -14.18
N HIS A 95 10.91 3.99 -15.24
CA HIS A 95 11.58 4.77 -16.28
C HIS A 95 12.35 5.95 -15.70
N TRP A 96 11.73 6.79 -14.85
CA TRP A 96 12.42 7.92 -14.21
C TRP A 96 13.59 7.48 -13.33
N THR A 97 13.44 6.36 -12.62
CA THR A 97 14.53 5.79 -11.80
C THR A 97 15.72 5.38 -12.66
N LEU A 98 15.47 4.60 -13.71
CA LEU A 98 16.50 4.10 -14.61
C LEU A 98 17.18 5.24 -15.39
N SER A 99 16.43 6.27 -15.77
CA SER A 99 16.97 7.50 -16.34
C SER A 99 17.95 8.16 -15.39
N GLU A 100 17.67 8.21 -14.08
CA GLU A 100 18.59 8.75 -13.10
C GLU A 100 19.85 7.88 -12.92
N PHE A 101 19.72 6.55 -12.88
CA PHE A 101 20.88 5.63 -12.90
C PHE A 101 21.79 5.91 -14.11
N LYS A 102 21.19 6.00 -15.29
CA LYS A 102 21.91 6.29 -16.55
C LYS A 102 22.62 7.64 -16.51
N ARG A 103 21.93 8.70 -16.03
CA ARG A 103 22.51 10.06 -15.91
C ARG A 103 23.72 10.10 -14.98
N ARG A 104 23.73 9.28 -13.93
CA ARG A 104 24.83 9.18 -12.96
C ARG A 104 25.93 8.19 -13.35
N GLY A 105 25.73 7.42 -14.43
CA GLY A 105 26.65 6.33 -14.79
C GLY A 105 26.69 5.20 -13.75
N LEU A 106 25.61 4.99 -13.01
CA LEU A 106 25.51 3.95 -11.99
C LEU A 106 25.07 2.63 -12.63
N ALA A 107 25.66 1.53 -12.17
CA ALA A 107 25.18 0.20 -12.49
C ALA A 107 23.92 -0.11 -11.66
N VAL A 108 22.90 -0.64 -12.33
CA VAL A 108 21.71 -1.17 -11.65
C VAL A 108 22.04 -2.54 -11.07
N GLN A 109 21.77 -2.72 -9.77
CA GLN A 109 21.88 -4.04 -9.16
C GLN A 109 20.64 -4.87 -9.50
N LEU A 110 20.82 -6.19 -9.59
CA LEU A 110 19.72 -7.12 -9.80
C LEU A 110 18.71 -6.99 -8.67
N THR A 111 17.43 -6.89 -9.03
CA THR A 111 16.34 -6.84 -8.06
C THR A 111 15.86 -8.23 -7.68
N ARG A 112 15.19 -8.37 -6.53
CA ARG A 112 14.60 -9.64 -6.09
C ARG A 112 13.59 -10.12 -7.13
N GLU A 113 13.75 -11.39 -7.50
CA GLU A 113 12.76 -12.11 -8.29
C GLU A 113 11.66 -12.62 -7.36
N ILE A 114 10.42 -12.31 -7.71
CA ILE A 114 9.25 -12.83 -7.01
C ILE A 114 8.79 -14.05 -7.80
N PRO A 115 8.86 -15.27 -7.21
CA PRO A 115 8.45 -16.47 -7.91
C PRO A 115 6.96 -16.39 -8.27
N PRO A 116 6.53 -17.11 -9.32
CA PRO A 116 5.11 -17.29 -9.58
C PRO A 116 4.39 -17.83 -8.34
N GLY A 117 3.16 -17.36 -8.11
CA GLY A 117 2.34 -17.86 -7.01
C GLY A 117 2.07 -19.37 -7.15
N PRO A 118 1.87 -20.09 -6.04
CA PRO A 118 1.47 -21.48 -6.11
C PRO A 118 0.15 -21.62 -6.86
N ARG A 119 -0.03 -22.73 -7.57
CA ARG A 119 -1.34 -23.07 -8.13
C ARG A 119 -2.31 -23.32 -6.98
N LEU A 120 -3.39 -22.56 -6.96
CA LEU A 120 -4.47 -22.72 -6.00
C LEU A 120 -5.44 -23.80 -6.46
N GLN A 121 -6.14 -24.40 -5.50
CA GLN A 121 -7.23 -25.33 -5.77
C GLN A 121 -8.36 -24.64 -6.54
N ASP A 122 -9.07 -25.40 -7.38
CA ASP A 122 -10.06 -24.85 -8.31
C ASP A 122 -11.24 -24.17 -7.57
N GLU A 123 -11.60 -24.65 -6.37
CA GLU A 123 -12.62 -24.03 -5.51
C GLU A 123 -12.29 -22.59 -5.13
N PHE A 124 -10.99 -22.24 -5.10
CA PHE A 124 -10.53 -20.91 -4.80
C PHE A 124 -10.65 -19.96 -5.98
N LEU A 125 -10.57 -20.46 -7.22
CA LEU A 125 -10.61 -19.63 -8.44
C LEU A 125 -11.94 -18.86 -8.54
N GLY A 126 -13.04 -19.42 -8.02
CA GLY A 126 -14.34 -18.75 -7.95
C GLY A 126 -14.38 -17.52 -7.05
N ILE A 127 -13.42 -17.36 -6.12
CA ILE A 127 -13.35 -16.21 -5.20
C ILE A 127 -12.93 -14.93 -5.93
N HIS A 128 -12.08 -15.04 -6.96
CA HIS A 128 -11.66 -13.89 -7.77
C HIS A 128 -12.68 -13.50 -8.85
N ALA A 129 -13.59 -14.40 -9.22
CA ALA A 129 -14.48 -14.23 -10.37
C ALA A 129 -15.64 -13.23 -10.16
N GLY A 130 -15.95 -12.85 -8.92
CA GLY A 130 -17.04 -11.91 -8.62
C GLY A 130 -16.57 -10.46 -8.55
N ALA A 131 -17.18 -9.56 -9.31
CA ALA A 131 -16.94 -8.10 -9.29
C ALA A 131 -17.31 -7.40 -7.96
N SER A 132 -17.68 -8.17 -6.92
CA SER A 132 -17.98 -7.65 -5.59
C SER A 132 -16.69 -7.34 -4.81
N PRO A 133 -16.66 -6.25 -4.02
CA PRO A 133 -15.56 -5.98 -3.10
C PRO A 133 -15.40 -7.12 -2.10
N LYS A 134 -14.16 -7.60 -1.92
CA LYS A 134 -13.81 -8.61 -0.92
C LYS A 134 -12.66 -8.10 -0.06
N LEU A 135 -12.51 -8.67 1.13
CA LEU A 135 -11.36 -8.42 1.98
C LEU A 135 -10.68 -9.74 2.33
N PHE A 136 -9.36 -9.73 2.27
CA PHE A 136 -8.53 -10.90 2.54
C PHE A 136 -7.60 -10.63 3.71
N ARG A 137 -7.60 -11.49 4.70
CA ARG A 137 -6.70 -11.35 5.86
C ARG A 137 -5.85 -12.60 6.01
N LEU A 138 -4.53 -12.41 5.96
CA LEU A 138 -3.55 -13.45 6.18
C LEU A 138 -3.18 -13.51 7.66
N SER A 139 -3.22 -14.71 8.22
CA SER A 139 -2.79 -14.97 9.60
C SER A 139 -2.68 -16.47 9.84
N ARG A 140 -2.34 -16.85 11.07
CA ARG A 140 -2.40 -18.23 11.51
C ARG A 140 -3.84 -18.71 11.58
N ILE A 141 -4.11 -19.90 11.06
CA ILE A 141 -5.43 -20.55 11.01
C ILE A 141 -6.16 -20.52 12.37
N PRO A 142 -5.54 -20.81 13.54
CA PRO A 142 -6.26 -20.75 14.82
C PRO A 142 -6.85 -19.37 15.13
N TYR A 143 -6.19 -18.29 14.72
CA TYR A 143 -6.73 -16.93 14.89
C TYR A 143 -7.82 -16.63 13.87
N LEU A 144 -7.68 -17.13 12.64
CA LEU A 144 -8.69 -16.98 11.60
C LEU A 144 -9.98 -17.74 11.93
N MET A 145 -9.87 -18.93 12.53
CA MET A 145 -11.02 -19.70 13.00
C MET A 145 -11.77 -18.97 14.11
N LYS A 146 -11.07 -18.36 15.08
CA LYS A 146 -11.71 -17.50 16.09
C LYS A 146 -12.40 -16.29 15.47
N ALA A 147 -11.75 -15.64 14.49
CA ALA A 147 -12.35 -14.54 13.76
C ALA A 147 -13.62 -14.98 13.01
N LEU A 148 -13.62 -16.17 12.42
CA LEU A 148 -14.74 -16.74 11.68
C LEU A 148 -15.91 -17.11 12.61
N GLU A 149 -15.66 -17.97 13.59
CA GLU A 149 -16.70 -18.59 14.44
C GLU A 149 -17.28 -17.61 15.48
N GLN A 150 -16.45 -16.69 15.98
CA GLN A 150 -16.81 -15.81 17.10
C GLN A 150 -16.90 -14.33 16.68
N GLY A 151 -16.38 -13.99 15.50
CA GLY A 151 -16.20 -12.60 15.11
C GLY A 151 -15.14 -11.91 15.96
N GLN A 152 -14.16 -12.64 16.51
CA GLN A 152 -13.14 -12.04 17.37
C GLN A 152 -12.14 -11.26 16.52
N LEU A 153 -12.17 -9.94 16.62
CA LEU A 153 -11.29 -9.02 15.89
C LEU A 153 -10.26 -8.41 16.83
N ARG A 154 -8.98 -8.39 16.39
CA ARG A 154 -7.91 -7.67 17.07
C ARG A 154 -7.54 -6.40 16.31
N PHE A 155 -7.76 -5.25 16.94
CA PHE A 155 -7.24 -3.96 16.51
C PHE A 155 -5.93 -3.67 17.26
N ALA A 156 -4.84 -3.51 16.52
CA ALA A 156 -3.53 -3.21 17.08
C ALA A 156 -3.22 -1.71 16.93
N PRO A 157 -2.53 -1.06 17.90
CA PRO A 157 -2.20 0.34 17.84
C PRO A 157 -1.17 0.59 16.75
N ALA A 158 -1.35 1.67 15.99
CA ALA A 158 -0.43 2.12 14.96
C ALA A 158 1.01 2.28 15.49
N LEU A 159 1.16 2.79 16.72
CA LEU A 159 2.46 2.94 17.40
C LEU A 159 3.25 1.61 17.54
N GLY A 160 2.56 0.47 17.58
CA GLY A 160 3.20 -0.83 17.79
C GLY A 160 3.93 -1.39 16.57
N TYR A 161 3.62 -0.91 15.36
CA TYR A 161 4.13 -1.50 14.11
C TYR A 161 5.61 -1.20 13.89
N LYS A 162 6.08 -0.02 14.29
CA LYS A 162 7.49 0.39 14.18
C LYS A 162 8.45 -0.51 14.97
N ALA A 163 7.97 -1.15 16.03
CA ALA A 163 8.78 -1.98 16.91
C ALA A 163 8.88 -3.45 16.47
N MET A 164 8.28 -3.83 15.33
CA MET A 164 8.40 -5.19 14.81
C MET A 164 9.77 -5.40 14.15
N GLU A 165 10.71 -5.95 14.91
CA GLU A 165 12.02 -6.34 14.41
C GLU A 165 11.89 -7.58 13.49
N ASN A 166 12.61 -7.57 12.35
CA ASN A 166 12.66 -8.65 11.37
C ASN A 166 11.36 -8.95 10.59
N ASP A 167 10.38 -8.04 10.60
CA ASP A 167 9.16 -8.13 9.79
C ASP A 167 9.04 -6.86 8.91
N GLU A 168 9.90 -6.74 7.89
CA GLU A 168 9.98 -5.53 7.05
C GLU A 168 8.63 -5.21 6.36
N ALA A 169 7.85 -6.23 6.01
CA ALA A 169 6.54 -6.06 5.41
C ALA A 169 5.53 -5.39 6.36
N ARG A 170 5.62 -5.64 7.68
CA ARG A 170 4.77 -5.01 8.70
C ARG A 170 5.41 -3.83 9.41
N ALA A 171 6.73 -3.69 9.37
CA ALA A 171 7.48 -2.62 10.03
C ALA A 171 7.36 -1.30 9.25
N ASP A 172 6.24 -0.61 9.43
CA ASP A 172 6.01 0.75 8.95
C ASP A 172 5.83 1.72 10.14
N ASP A 173 6.20 2.98 9.94
CA ASP A 173 5.86 4.04 10.88
C ASP A 173 4.42 4.47 10.61
N GLU A 174 3.46 3.80 11.25
CA GLU A 174 2.03 4.07 11.01
C GLU A 174 1.55 5.42 11.57
N MET A 175 2.40 6.10 12.34
CA MET A 175 2.07 7.38 12.96
C MET A 175 2.66 8.58 12.24
N SER A 176 3.71 8.38 11.44
CA SER A 176 4.30 9.44 10.62
C SER A 176 4.64 9.00 9.20
N LYS A 177 4.53 9.91 8.24
CA LYS A 177 4.89 9.67 6.84
C LYS A 177 5.88 10.74 6.39
N GLY A 178 7.11 10.30 6.18
CA GLY A 178 8.17 11.12 5.62
C GLY A 178 8.09 11.17 4.09
N TYR A 179 8.30 12.35 3.52
CA TYR A 179 8.38 12.55 2.07
C TYR A 179 9.32 13.69 1.71
N LYS A 180 9.67 13.79 0.43
CA LYS A 180 10.55 14.83 -0.09
C LYS A 180 9.88 15.66 -1.18
N ARG A 181 10.39 16.87 -1.37
CA ARG A 181 10.12 17.70 -2.55
C ARG A 181 11.44 18.32 -3.02
N ALA A 182 11.58 18.43 -4.34
CA ALA A 182 12.70 19.14 -4.93
C ALA A 182 12.77 20.58 -4.39
N GLY A 183 13.96 21.01 -3.95
CA GLY A 183 14.14 22.32 -3.32
C GLY A 183 13.75 23.50 -4.21
N ASN A 184 13.81 23.34 -5.54
CA ASN A 184 13.36 24.33 -6.52
C ASN A 184 11.83 24.46 -6.64
N ARG A 185 11.06 23.56 -5.99
CA ARG A 185 9.59 23.58 -5.93
C ARG A 185 9.05 24.01 -4.56
N VAL A 186 9.94 24.31 -3.61
CA VAL A 186 9.54 24.76 -2.27
C VAL A 186 9.94 26.22 -2.11
N THR A 187 8.96 27.04 -1.76
CA THR A 187 9.22 28.42 -1.32
C THR A 187 9.39 28.40 0.19
N ILE A 188 10.58 28.73 0.65
CA ILE A 188 10.88 28.87 2.08
C ILE A 188 11.12 30.36 2.33
N THR A 189 10.46 30.92 3.34
CA THR A 189 10.66 32.31 3.75
C THR A 189 10.89 32.41 5.24
N THR A 190 11.69 33.40 5.65
CA THR A 190 11.77 33.84 7.05
C THR A 190 10.45 34.49 7.48
N LEU A 191 10.29 34.76 8.79
CA LEU A 191 9.12 35.47 9.32
C LEU A 191 8.97 36.90 8.75
N ASP A 192 10.08 37.53 8.35
CA ASP A 192 10.08 38.85 7.68
C ASP A 192 10.00 38.75 6.15
N GLY A 193 9.69 37.56 5.60
CA GLY A 193 9.41 37.35 4.18
C GLY A 193 10.63 37.24 3.27
N ARG A 194 11.85 37.16 3.81
CA ARG A 194 13.06 36.97 2.99
C ARG A 194 13.10 35.53 2.45
N PRO A 195 13.36 35.33 1.15
CA PRO A 195 13.42 33.99 0.57
C PRO A 195 14.67 33.25 1.05
N ILE A 196 14.49 31.99 1.45
CA ILE A 196 15.55 31.04 1.74
C ILE A 196 15.64 30.08 0.55
N LYS A 197 16.81 30.04 -0.09
CA LYS A 197 17.06 29.12 -1.21
C LYS A 197 17.43 27.74 -0.66
N ALA A 198 16.61 26.73 -0.96
CA ALA A 198 16.95 25.35 -0.66
C ALA A 198 18.18 24.92 -1.47
N LEU A 199 19.13 24.25 -0.80
CA LEU A 199 20.36 23.73 -1.42
C LEU A 199 20.20 22.29 -1.96
N SER A 200 19.15 21.61 -1.55
CA SER A 200 18.82 20.22 -1.87
C SER A 200 17.31 20.00 -1.74
N ASP A 201 16.87 18.76 -1.82
CA ASP A 201 15.50 18.37 -1.51
C ASP A 201 15.13 18.75 -0.08
N VAL A 202 13.88 19.20 0.09
CA VAL A 202 13.29 19.50 1.39
C VAL A 202 12.51 18.27 1.85
N SER A 203 12.81 17.80 3.07
CA SER A 203 12.09 16.70 3.69
C SER A 203 10.95 17.22 4.55
N PHE A 204 9.82 16.54 4.47
CA PHE A 204 8.61 16.80 5.24
C PHE A 204 8.25 15.53 6.00
N ASP A 205 7.64 15.70 7.17
CA ASP A 205 7.06 14.62 7.93
C ASP A 205 5.65 15.04 8.33
N THR A 206 4.67 14.22 7.97
CA THR A 206 3.31 14.38 8.47
C THR A 206 3.11 13.39 9.59
N ARG A 207 2.79 13.88 10.79
CA ARG A 207 2.58 13.07 11.98
C ARG A 207 1.19 13.25 12.52
N ARG A 208 0.61 12.16 13.00
CA ARG A 208 -0.70 12.18 13.63
C ARG A 208 -0.60 12.61 15.10
N MET A 209 -0.99 13.84 15.38
CA MET A 209 -0.85 14.48 16.69
C MET A 209 -2.09 15.30 17.07
N THR A 210 -2.23 15.62 18.35
CA THR A 210 -3.16 16.63 18.85
C THR A 210 -2.66 18.05 18.57
N ALA A 211 -3.49 19.07 18.82
CA ALA A 211 -3.11 20.48 18.70
C ALA A 211 -1.92 20.86 19.62
N ASP A 212 -1.77 20.17 20.75
CA ASP A 212 -0.67 20.36 21.70
C ASP A 212 0.58 19.53 21.34
N MET A 213 0.66 19.01 20.10
CA MET A 213 1.78 18.22 19.61
C MET A 213 2.05 16.96 20.46
N VAL A 214 0.98 16.29 20.90
CA VAL A 214 1.05 14.98 21.55
C VAL A 214 0.60 13.90 20.59
N ASP A 215 1.27 12.74 20.58
CA ASP A 215 0.86 11.61 19.74
C ASP A 215 -0.59 11.21 20.01
N LEU A 216 -1.35 11.07 18.93
CA LEU A 216 -2.75 10.66 18.98
C LEU A 216 -2.90 9.29 18.29
N PRO A 217 -2.61 8.18 18.99
CA PRO A 217 -2.64 6.86 18.40
C PRO A 217 -4.05 6.49 17.94
N TYR A 218 -4.08 5.66 16.91
CA TYR A 218 -5.26 4.95 16.44
C TYR A 218 -4.97 3.46 16.44
N TRP A 219 -6.03 2.65 16.40
CA TRP A 219 -5.90 1.20 16.29
C TRP A 219 -6.42 0.76 14.95
N MET A 220 -5.82 -0.27 14.37
CA MET A 220 -6.22 -0.75 13.06
C MET A 220 -6.25 -2.27 12.97
N LEU A 221 -7.16 -2.73 12.11
CA LEU A 221 -7.26 -4.09 11.62
C LEU A 221 -7.07 -4.02 10.10
N CYS A 222 -5.99 -4.63 9.61
CA CYS A 222 -5.65 -4.62 8.19
C CYS A 222 -6.11 -5.89 7.48
N ALA A 223 -6.54 -5.70 6.24
CA ALA A 223 -6.82 -6.73 5.25
C ALA A 223 -6.26 -6.25 3.90
N SER A 224 -6.33 -7.09 2.87
CA SER A 224 -6.05 -6.74 1.49
C SER A 224 -7.36 -6.68 0.70
N THR A 225 -7.47 -5.76 -0.26
CA THR A 225 -8.63 -5.67 -1.17
C THR A 225 -8.61 -6.72 -2.28
N ASP A 226 -7.46 -7.36 -2.48
CA ASP A 226 -7.25 -8.45 -3.43
C ASP A 226 -6.28 -9.47 -2.83
N PHE A 227 -6.38 -10.71 -3.28
CA PHE A 227 -5.57 -11.81 -2.79
C PHE A 227 -4.45 -12.16 -3.79
N ASP A 228 -3.27 -12.39 -3.23
CA ASP A 228 -2.15 -12.96 -3.96
C ASP A 228 -1.49 -13.98 -3.04
N PRO A 229 -1.44 -15.26 -3.42
CA PRO A 229 -0.90 -16.30 -2.56
C PRO A 229 0.60 -16.12 -2.26
N ARG A 230 1.32 -15.35 -3.08
CA ARG A 230 2.73 -15.02 -2.80
C ARG A 230 2.88 -14.18 -1.51
N LEU A 231 1.82 -13.52 -1.05
CA LEU A 231 1.84 -12.76 0.21
C LEU A 231 2.01 -13.63 1.45
N PHE A 232 1.79 -14.95 1.38
CA PHE A 232 2.11 -15.84 2.51
C PHE A 232 3.60 -15.80 2.87
N ASP A 233 4.47 -15.66 1.87
CA ASP A 233 5.91 -15.55 2.08
C ASP A 233 6.32 -14.21 2.71
N GLU A 234 5.53 -13.15 2.45
CA GLU A 234 5.75 -11.81 3.02
C GLU A 234 5.18 -11.67 4.44
N PHE A 235 4.21 -12.53 4.81
CA PHE A 235 3.51 -12.46 6.09
C PHE A 235 3.48 -13.80 6.85
N PRO A 236 4.64 -14.45 7.08
CA PRO A 236 4.68 -15.74 7.74
C PRO A 236 4.16 -15.66 9.18
N GLY A 237 3.35 -16.63 9.60
CA GLY A 237 2.89 -16.80 10.98
C GLY A 237 3.89 -17.55 11.85
N GLY A 238 4.94 -18.12 11.24
CA GLY A 238 6.09 -18.71 11.92
C GLY A 238 5.87 -20.11 12.50
N GLN A 239 4.73 -20.75 12.22
CA GLN A 239 4.38 -22.09 12.74
C GLN A 239 3.86 -23.04 11.65
N GLY A 240 3.91 -22.65 10.38
CA GLY A 240 3.44 -23.47 9.25
C GLY A 240 1.92 -23.71 9.24
N ASP A 241 1.17 -22.96 10.04
CA ASP A 241 -0.29 -23.00 10.14
C ASP A 241 -0.92 -21.73 9.55
N ASP A 242 -0.28 -21.15 8.54
CA ASP A 242 -0.76 -19.96 7.85
C ASP A 242 -1.99 -20.26 7.00
N GLY A 243 -2.85 -19.26 6.89
CA GLY A 243 -4.06 -19.32 6.10
C GLY A 243 -4.63 -17.94 5.83
N MET A 244 -5.80 -17.93 5.22
CA MET A 244 -6.48 -16.71 4.82
C MET A 244 -7.94 -16.75 5.22
N LEU A 245 -8.42 -15.64 5.78
CA LEU A 245 -9.85 -15.35 5.90
C LEU A 245 -10.26 -14.50 4.70
N ALA A 246 -11.16 -15.02 3.86
CA ALA A 246 -11.85 -14.25 2.82
C ALA A 246 -13.19 -13.78 3.36
N ILE A 247 -13.41 -12.46 3.34
CA ILE A 247 -14.66 -11.80 3.73
C ILE A 247 -15.37 -11.38 2.43
N PHE A 248 -16.47 -12.04 2.13
CA PHE A 248 -17.22 -11.90 0.89
C PHE A 248 -18.23 -10.76 0.91
N ASP A 249 -18.68 -10.36 2.11
CA ASP A 249 -19.50 -9.16 2.32
C ASP A 249 -18.81 -8.18 3.30
N PRO A 250 -17.89 -7.33 2.79
CA PRO A 250 -17.22 -6.32 3.60
C PRO A 250 -18.18 -5.29 4.22
N VAL A 251 -19.34 -5.06 3.61
CA VAL A 251 -20.33 -4.09 4.10
C VAL A 251 -20.99 -4.63 5.36
N GLU A 252 -21.48 -5.86 5.32
CA GLU A 252 -22.07 -6.54 6.48
C GLU A 252 -21.04 -6.74 7.59
N PHE A 253 -19.81 -7.12 7.25
CA PHE A 253 -18.71 -7.23 8.20
C PHE A 253 -18.47 -5.90 8.95
N ARG A 254 -18.37 -4.78 8.20
CA ARG A 254 -18.21 -3.45 8.80
C ARG A 254 -19.41 -3.03 9.63
N ARG A 255 -20.64 -3.37 9.21
CA ARG A 255 -21.86 -3.08 9.96
C ARG A 255 -21.86 -3.79 11.32
N ARG A 256 -21.57 -5.10 11.36
CA ARG A 256 -21.48 -5.89 12.61
C ARG A 256 -20.41 -5.33 13.55
N ALA A 257 -19.22 -5.03 13.02
CA ALA A 257 -18.15 -4.40 13.78
C ALA A 257 -18.56 -3.03 14.32
N GLY A 258 -19.14 -2.17 13.48
CA GLY A 258 -19.58 -0.82 13.85
C GLY A 258 -20.59 -0.81 14.98
N MET A 259 -21.58 -1.72 14.97
CA MET A 259 -22.57 -1.84 16.05
C MET A 259 -21.91 -2.16 17.39
N LYS A 260 -20.98 -3.12 17.42
CA LYS A 260 -20.30 -3.51 18.65
C LYS A 260 -19.36 -2.41 19.15
N ILE A 261 -18.60 -1.79 18.25
CA ILE A 261 -17.68 -0.71 18.58
C ILE A 261 -18.44 0.50 19.12
N ALA A 262 -19.52 0.93 18.46
CA ALA A 262 -20.32 2.07 18.92
C ALA A 262 -20.90 1.86 20.33
N SER A 263 -21.22 0.61 20.68
CA SER A 263 -21.68 0.26 22.03
C SER A 263 -20.56 0.23 23.06
N ALA A 264 -19.36 -0.23 22.70
CA ALA A 264 -18.25 -0.42 23.62
C ALA A 264 -17.36 0.82 23.78
N LEU A 265 -17.26 1.63 22.73
CA LEU A 265 -16.40 2.81 22.60
C LEU A 265 -17.17 3.94 21.91
N PRO A 266 -18.17 4.55 22.59
CA PRO A 266 -19.10 5.50 21.95
C PRO A 266 -18.43 6.79 21.43
N HIS A 267 -17.22 7.11 21.89
CA HIS A 267 -16.44 8.27 21.44
C HIS A 267 -15.44 7.95 20.32
N VAL A 268 -15.34 6.68 19.91
CA VAL A 268 -14.38 6.22 18.90
C VAL A 268 -15.09 6.05 17.56
N HIS A 269 -14.49 6.60 16.50
CA HIS A 269 -14.98 6.46 15.14
C HIS A 269 -14.39 5.22 14.47
N LEU A 270 -15.26 4.38 13.92
CA LEU A 270 -14.85 3.28 13.02
C LEU A 270 -14.84 3.76 11.57
N ALA A 271 -13.66 3.89 10.99
CA ALA A 271 -13.46 4.16 9.58
C ALA A 271 -13.00 2.90 8.82
N GLY A 272 -13.38 2.79 7.55
CA GLY A 272 -12.85 1.81 6.61
C GLY A 272 -12.25 2.55 5.43
N THR A 273 -10.99 2.27 5.10
CA THR A 273 -10.27 2.96 4.02
C THR A 273 -9.44 1.97 3.22
N VAL A 274 -9.47 2.08 1.90
CA VAL A 274 -8.40 1.55 1.05
C VAL A 274 -7.20 2.46 1.24
N VAL A 275 -6.01 1.86 1.40
CA VAL A 275 -4.78 2.62 1.56
C VAL A 275 -4.35 3.15 0.19
N GLU A 276 -4.07 4.44 0.13
CA GLU A 276 -3.46 5.07 -1.04
C GLU A 276 -1.93 5.02 -0.95
N TYR A 277 -1.29 4.74 -2.07
CA TYR A 277 0.16 4.61 -2.12
C TYR A 277 0.80 5.78 -2.84
N PHE A 278 1.86 6.33 -2.27
CA PHE A 278 2.54 7.50 -2.81
C PHE A 278 4.04 7.27 -3.01
N ASP A 279 4.61 7.93 -4.02
CA ASP A 279 6.05 8.02 -4.19
C ASP A 279 6.62 9.01 -3.16
N VAL A 280 7.49 8.53 -2.27
CA VAL A 280 8.15 9.34 -1.23
C VAL A 280 8.91 10.53 -1.82
N TYR A 281 9.38 10.44 -3.06
CA TYR A 281 10.12 11.52 -3.73
C TYR A 281 9.22 12.44 -4.57
N HIS A 282 8.08 11.93 -5.06
CA HIS A 282 7.11 12.68 -5.87
C HIS A 282 5.66 12.42 -5.45
N PRO A 283 5.26 12.79 -4.22
CA PRO A 283 3.87 12.65 -3.84
C PRO A 283 3.00 13.59 -4.70
N GLU A 284 1.96 13.02 -5.30
CA GLU A 284 1.02 13.76 -6.15
C GLU A 284 0.22 14.80 -5.35
N SER A 285 -0.06 14.51 -4.07
CA SER A 285 -0.72 15.40 -3.13
C SER A 285 0.24 15.92 -2.04
N GLY A 286 -0.03 17.11 -1.53
CA GLY A 286 0.60 17.64 -0.31
C GLY A 286 -0.02 17.09 0.97
N ASP A 287 -1.24 16.55 0.90
CA ASP A 287 -2.01 16.11 2.06
C ASP A 287 -1.75 14.62 2.36
N ILE A 288 -0.52 14.31 2.79
CA ILE A 288 -0.16 12.93 3.15
C ILE A 288 -0.72 12.58 4.53
N SER A 289 -1.67 11.66 4.58
CA SER A 289 -2.29 11.23 5.84
C SER A 289 -1.68 9.91 6.33
N PRO A 290 -1.10 9.85 7.55
CA PRO A 290 -0.55 8.61 8.11
C PRO A 290 -1.55 7.46 8.22
N VAL A 291 -2.84 7.78 8.35
CA VAL A 291 -3.92 6.80 8.52
C VAL A 291 -4.30 6.13 7.21
N THR A 292 -4.34 6.91 6.13
CA THR A 292 -4.93 6.50 4.84
C THR A 292 -3.89 6.27 3.75
N MET A 293 -2.63 6.63 3.98
CA MET A 293 -1.58 6.57 2.96
C MET A 293 -0.36 5.78 3.43
N LYS A 294 0.33 5.13 2.48
CA LYS A 294 1.53 4.34 2.73
C LYS A 294 2.56 4.53 1.61
N ALA A 295 3.84 4.34 1.92
CA ALA A 295 4.89 4.43 0.91
C ALA A 295 4.68 3.37 -0.18
N MET A 296 4.84 3.76 -1.44
CA MET A 296 4.54 2.90 -2.60
C MET A 296 5.26 1.55 -2.62
N ARG A 297 6.42 1.42 -1.94
CA ARG A 297 7.11 0.13 -1.84
C ARG A 297 6.23 -0.98 -1.27
N PHE A 298 5.19 -0.63 -0.50
CA PHE A 298 4.24 -1.55 0.12
C PHE A 298 2.94 -1.75 -0.69
N ALA A 299 2.82 -1.23 -1.92
CA ALA A 299 1.57 -1.27 -2.69
C ALA A 299 1.11 -2.70 -3.04
N TYR A 300 2.03 -3.65 -3.12
CA TYR A 300 1.76 -5.07 -3.34
C TYR A 300 0.88 -5.67 -2.24
N GLN A 301 0.76 -5.01 -1.08
CA GLN A 301 -0.10 -5.45 0.01
C GLN A 301 -1.58 -5.14 -0.25
N ARG A 302 -1.88 -4.15 -1.11
CA ARG A 302 -3.25 -3.71 -1.48
C ARG A 302 -4.13 -3.48 -0.25
N GLU A 303 -3.58 -2.77 0.72
CA GLU A 303 -4.05 -2.73 2.10
C GLU A 303 -5.40 -2.00 2.21
N HIS A 304 -6.30 -2.57 2.99
CA HIS A 304 -7.53 -1.96 3.48
C HIS A 304 -7.51 -1.95 5.00
N ARG A 305 -7.74 -0.79 5.59
CA ARG A 305 -7.72 -0.59 7.04
C ARG A 305 -9.13 -0.39 7.57
N LEU A 306 -9.49 -1.15 8.59
CA LEU A 306 -10.51 -0.75 9.55
C LEU A 306 -9.82 -0.05 10.72
N VAL A 307 -10.16 1.22 10.95
CA VAL A 307 -9.48 2.11 11.88
C VAL A 307 -10.42 2.50 13.01
N LEU A 308 -9.95 2.33 14.25
CA LEU A 308 -10.54 2.89 15.46
C LEU A 308 -9.83 4.21 15.78
N ASP A 309 -10.53 5.30 15.50
CA ASP A 309 -10.02 6.64 15.66
C ASP A 309 -10.67 7.31 16.88
N PRO A 310 -9.95 7.57 17.98
CA PRO A 310 -10.50 8.26 19.14
C PRO A 310 -10.81 9.75 18.88
N GLY A 311 -10.43 10.30 17.72
CA GLY A 311 -10.56 11.71 17.40
C GLY A 311 -9.88 12.58 18.45
N HIS A 312 -10.60 13.55 19.00
CA HIS A 312 -10.13 14.36 20.13
C HIS A 312 -10.51 13.78 21.50
N GLY A 313 -11.11 12.59 21.53
CA GLY A 313 -11.46 11.88 22.77
C GLY A 313 -10.26 11.17 23.41
N PRO A 314 -10.47 10.53 24.58
CA PRO A 314 -9.41 9.78 25.23
C PRO A 314 -8.96 8.59 24.38
N ALA A 315 -7.65 8.37 24.34
CA ALA A 315 -7.03 7.22 23.69
C ALA A 315 -7.59 5.91 24.26
N ILE A 316 -7.62 4.85 23.44
CA ILE A 316 -7.98 3.51 23.92
C ILE A 316 -6.86 3.04 24.83
N ALA A 317 -7.16 2.73 26.10
CA ALA A 317 -6.13 2.40 27.09
C ALA A 317 -5.40 1.07 26.81
N ALA A 318 -5.94 0.23 25.94
CA ALA A 318 -5.45 -1.12 25.70
C ALA A 318 -4.31 -1.15 24.65
N LYS A 319 -3.27 -1.94 24.95
CA LYS A 319 -2.16 -2.21 24.00
C LYS A 319 -2.67 -2.92 22.74
N ASP A 320 -3.69 -3.75 22.85
CA ASP A 320 -4.45 -4.29 21.72
C ASP A 320 -5.93 -4.23 22.11
N TYR A 321 -6.81 -3.92 21.18
CA TYR A 321 -8.25 -3.89 21.43
C TYR A 321 -8.92 -5.09 20.75
N PHE A 322 -9.60 -5.91 21.54
CA PHE A 322 -10.33 -7.08 21.05
C PHE A 322 -11.83 -6.84 21.13
N ILE A 323 -12.56 -7.27 20.11
CA ILE A 323 -14.02 -7.20 20.09
C ILE A 323 -14.61 -8.41 19.39
N ASP A 324 -15.73 -8.91 19.92
CA ASP A 324 -16.46 -10.03 19.34
C ASP A 324 -17.70 -9.52 18.61
N ILE A 325 -17.73 -9.71 17.28
CA ILE A 325 -18.82 -9.23 16.41
C ILE A 325 -19.91 -10.27 16.15
N GLY A 326 -19.79 -11.44 16.79
CA GLY A 326 -20.58 -12.63 16.48
C GLY A 326 -20.01 -13.37 15.27
N SER A 327 -20.42 -14.63 15.09
CA SER A 327 -19.98 -15.42 13.94
C SER A 327 -20.16 -14.66 12.63
N ILE A 328 -19.18 -14.83 11.74
CA ILE A 328 -19.19 -14.29 10.38
C ILE A 328 -19.13 -15.42 9.34
N GLU A 329 -19.39 -16.68 9.75
CA GLU A 329 -19.39 -17.85 8.86
C GLU A 329 -20.32 -17.70 7.66
N ASP A 330 -21.39 -16.91 7.79
CA ASP A 330 -22.36 -16.64 6.72
C ASP A 330 -21.84 -15.64 5.67
N ILE A 331 -20.80 -14.87 5.97
CA ILE A 331 -20.22 -13.85 5.09
C ILE A 331 -18.73 -14.02 4.82
N ALA A 332 -18.09 -15.05 5.40
CA ALA A 332 -16.66 -15.28 5.30
C ALA A 332 -16.30 -16.78 5.29
N GLY A 333 -15.11 -17.09 4.79
CA GLY A 333 -14.55 -18.44 4.79
C GLY A 333 -13.06 -18.42 5.09
N VAL A 334 -12.57 -19.50 5.72
CA VAL A 334 -11.15 -19.71 5.99
C VAL A 334 -10.58 -20.71 5.00
N TYR A 335 -9.42 -20.39 4.45
CA TYR A 335 -8.72 -21.15 3.42
C TYR A 335 -7.26 -21.39 3.82
N GLY A 336 -6.73 -22.55 3.43
CA GLY A 336 -5.30 -22.85 3.55
C GLY A 336 -4.45 -22.12 2.51
N VAL A 337 -3.13 -22.23 2.63
CA VAL A 337 -2.16 -21.63 1.69
C VAL A 337 -2.30 -22.16 0.25
N ASP A 338 -2.84 -23.36 0.09
CA ASP A 338 -3.14 -24.01 -1.20
C ASP A 338 -4.49 -23.57 -1.79
N GLY A 339 -5.24 -22.72 -1.08
CA GLY A 339 -6.58 -22.31 -1.46
C GLY A 339 -7.67 -23.32 -1.08
N ARG A 340 -7.34 -24.42 -0.38
CA ARG A 340 -8.36 -25.35 0.11
C ARG A 340 -9.22 -24.66 1.16
N LYS A 341 -10.54 -24.73 1.00
CA LYS A 341 -11.49 -24.26 2.02
C LYS A 341 -11.43 -25.14 3.27
N LEU A 342 -11.29 -24.51 4.42
CA LEU A 342 -11.25 -25.15 5.74
C LEU A 342 -12.56 -24.99 6.49
N ALA A 343 -13.21 -23.81 6.43
CA ALA A 343 -14.46 -23.53 7.13
C ALA A 343 -15.22 -22.31 6.55
N GLY A 344 -16.47 -22.11 6.99
CA GLY A 344 -17.32 -20.97 6.66
C GLY A 344 -18.07 -21.09 5.33
N THR A 345 -18.57 -19.98 4.80
CA THR A 345 -19.22 -19.91 3.49
C THR A 345 -18.19 -19.77 2.36
N GLY A 346 -18.60 -20.02 1.10
CA GLY A 346 -17.70 -20.02 -0.06
C GLY A 346 -18.33 -19.40 -1.30
N PRO A 347 -17.59 -19.33 -2.42
CA PRO A 347 -18.07 -18.67 -3.65
C PRO A 347 -19.40 -19.24 -4.14
N ASP A 348 -19.66 -20.55 -4.00
CA ASP A 348 -20.93 -21.17 -4.40
C ASP A 348 -22.17 -20.55 -3.72
N SER A 349 -22.01 -20.02 -2.51
CA SER A 349 -23.10 -19.34 -1.77
C SER A 349 -23.34 -17.90 -2.23
N PHE A 350 -22.42 -17.31 -2.99
CA PHE A 350 -22.45 -15.90 -3.46
C PHE A 350 -22.58 -15.76 -4.98
N LEU A 351 -22.40 -16.84 -5.73
CA LEU A 351 -22.57 -16.90 -7.19
C LEU A 351 -24.00 -17.30 -7.61
N ALA A 352 -24.91 -17.50 -6.64
CA ALA A 352 -26.30 -17.90 -6.86
C ALA A 352 -27.27 -16.71 -7.06
#